data_AF-A0A842HCA4-F1
#
_entry.id   AF-A0A842HCA4-F1
#
_cell.length_a   1.000
_cell.length_b   1.000
_cell.length_c   1.000
_cell.angle_alpha   90.00
_cell.angle_beta   90.00
_cell.angle_gamma   90.00
#
_symmetry.space_group_name_H-M   'P 1'
#
loop_
_entity.id
_entity.type
_entity.pdbx_description
1 polymer ?
#
loop_
_entity_poly.entity_id
_entity_poly.type
_entity_poly.pdbx_seq_one_letter_code
_entity_poly.pdbx_strand_id
1 'polypeptide(L)'
;MDIDKELKRIEQQKKDLQKQRQQLLEQKRTRRAALSKLKTLVKQSGFDTPKALVEALVDMYDIHLERECGASPAKRRKHTKMTAELRDQIRAMLKGQSMNQVSKELQISYAVIAKVANGAYDML
;
A
#
# COMPACT_ATOMS: atom_id res chain seq x y z
N MET A 1 -44.80 -26.90 -11.69
CA MET A 1 -43.33 -26.93 -11.82
C MET A 1 -42.96 -28.21 -12.53
N ASP A 2 -42.03 -28.13 -13.47
CA ASP A 2 -41.72 -29.24 -14.38
C ASP A 2 -40.45 -29.94 -13.86
N ILE A 3 -40.66 -30.97 -13.04
CA ILE A 3 -39.64 -31.63 -12.21
C ILE A 3 -38.49 -32.18 -13.06
N ASP A 4 -38.78 -32.67 -14.27
CA ASP A 4 -37.78 -33.20 -15.19
C ASP A 4 -36.82 -32.12 -15.73
N LYS A 5 -37.31 -30.88 -15.89
CA LYS A 5 -36.47 -29.74 -16.29
C LYS A 5 -35.53 -29.32 -15.17
N GLU A 6 -35.98 -29.40 -13.91
CA GLU A 6 -35.15 -29.10 -12.74
C GLU A 6 -34.07 -30.15 -12.53
N LEU A 7 -34.40 -31.44 -12.68
CA LEU A 7 -33.43 -32.54 -12.61
C LEU A 7 -32.32 -32.40 -13.67
N LYS A 8 -32.68 -32.11 -14.93
CA LYS A 8 -31.69 -31.86 -16.00
C LYS A 8 -30.79 -30.65 -15.71
N ARG A 9 -31.33 -29.57 -15.14
CA ARG A 9 -30.53 -28.41 -14.72
C ARG A 9 -29.52 -28.77 -13.62
N ILE A 10 -29.95 -29.54 -12.63
CA ILE A 10 -29.08 -30.00 -11.53
C ILE A 10 -27.95 -30.89 -12.07
N GLU A 11 -28.24 -31.79 -13.02
CA GLU A 11 -27.22 -32.62 -13.66
C GLU A 11 -26.20 -31.79 -14.45
N GLN A 12 -26.67 -30.79 -15.19
CA GLN A 12 -25.80 -29.88 -15.93
C GLN A 12 -24.87 -29.10 -14.97
N GLN A 13 -25.43 -28.55 -13.89
CA GLN A 13 -24.67 -27.86 -12.85
C GLN A 13 -23.62 -28.76 -12.18
N LYS A 14 -23.94 -30.04 -11.93
CA LYS A 14 -22.96 -31.00 -11.40
C LYS A 14 -21.80 -31.23 -12.37
N LYS A 15 -22.07 -31.33 -13.67
CA LYS A 15 -21.01 -31.47 -14.70
C LYS A 15 -20.13 -30.23 -14.76
N ASP A 16 -20.71 -29.03 -14.72
CA ASP A 16 -19.95 -27.79 -14.77
C ASP A 16 -19.09 -27.60 -13.50
N LEU A 17 -19.62 -27.92 -12.32
CA LEU A 17 -18.86 -27.92 -11.07
C LEU A 17 -17.72 -28.94 -11.08
N GLN A 18 -17.91 -30.12 -11.67
CA GLN A 18 -16.83 -31.10 -11.82
C GLN A 18 -15.71 -30.58 -12.74
N LYS A 19 -16.06 -29.94 -13.86
CA LYS A 19 -15.07 -29.31 -14.76
C LYS A 19 -14.30 -28.21 -14.06
N GLN A 20 -14.99 -27.30 -13.35
CA GLN A 20 -14.34 -26.24 -12.58
C GLN A 20 -13.40 -26.80 -11.52
N ARG A 21 -13.82 -27.87 -10.81
CA ARG A 21 -12.96 -28.53 -9.82
C ARG A 21 -11.69 -29.11 -10.44
N GLN A 22 -11.80 -29.75 -11.61
CA GLN A 22 -10.64 -30.29 -12.32
C GLN A 22 -9.69 -29.17 -12.76
N GLN A 23 -10.20 -28.09 -13.35
CA GLN A 23 -9.41 -26.92 -13.74
C GLN A 23 -8.69 -26.28 -12.56
N LEU A 24 -9.37 -26.09 -11.43
CA LEU A 24 -8.76 -25.53 -10.22
C LEU A 24 -7.67 -26.45 -9.64
N LEU A 25 -7.87 -27.77 -9.71
CA LEU A 25 -6.84 -28.74 -9.29
C LEU A 25 -5.60 -28.69 -10.19
N GLU A 26 -5.78 -28.56 -11.50
CA GLU A 26 -4.69 -28.39 -12.46
C GLU A 26 -3.96 -27.06 -12.24
N GLN A 27 -4.69 -25.95 -12.04
CA GLN A 27 -4.10 -24.66 -11.70
C GLN A 27 -3.30 -24.72 -10.39
N LYS A 28 -3.83 -25.41 -9.37
CA LYS A 28 -3.11 -25.61 -8.11
C LYS A 28 -1.82 -26.41 -8.32
N ARG A 29 -1.86 -27.47 -9.13
CA ARG A 29 -0.70 -28.31 -9.46
C ARG A 29 0.36 -27.52 -10.25
N THR A 30 -0.03 -26.81 -11.29
CA THR A 30 0.86 -25.99 -12.12
C THR A 30 1.50 -24.87 -11.31
N ARG A 31 0.72 -24.17 -10.46
CA ARG A 31 1.25 -23.15 -9.55
C ARG A 31 2.26 -23.72 -8.56
N ARG A 32 2.00 -24.90 -7.99
CA ARG A 32 2.95 -25.58 -7.09
C ARG A 32 4.23 -25.98 -7.82
N ALA A 33 4.12 -26.49 -9.04
CA ALA A 33 5.28 -26.85 -9.87
C ALA A 33 6.12 -25.62 -10.27
N ALA A 34 5.47 -24.50 -10.59
CA ALA A 34 6.15 -23.23 -10.87
C ALA A 34 6.92 -22.72 -9.64
N LEU A 35 6.29 -22.76 -8.45
CA LEU A 35 6.95 -22.37 -7.20
C LEU A 35 8.15 -23.27 -6.86
N SER A 36 8.08 -24.58 -7.11
CA SER A 36 9.24 -25.44 -6.93
C SER A 36 10.38 -25.11 -7.88
N LYS A 37 10.09 -24.80 -9.15
CA LYS A 37 11.10 -24.36 -10.13
C LYS A 37 11.77 -23.06 -9.69
N LEU A 38 10.99 -22.08 -9.24
CA LEU A 38 11.51 -20.82 -8.69
C LEU A 38 12.43 -21.04 -7.49
N LYS A 39 12.07 -21.92 -6.56
CA LYS A 39 12.94 -22.25 -5.41
C LYS A 39 14.28 -22.84 -5.86
N THR A 40 14.28 -23.71 -6.87
CA THR A 40 15.51 -24.27 -7.44
C THR A 40 16.35 -23.18 -8.10
N LEU A 41 15.74 -22.30 -8.89
CA LEU A 41 16.43 -21.19 -9.55
C LEU A 41 17.08 -20.23 -8.54
N VAL A 42 16.37 -19.85 -7.48
CA VAL A 42 16.94 -19.00 -6.42
C VAL A 42 18.17 -19.67 -5.80
N LYS A 43 18.08 -20.96 -5.48
CA LYS A 43 19.23 -21.70 -4.93
C LYS A 43 20.42 -21.80 -5.91
N GLN A 44 20.16 -21.96 -7.20
CA GLN A 44 21.19 -22.07 -8.23
C GLN A 44 21.80 -20.71 -8.61
N SER A 45 21.07 -19.62 -8.39
CA SER A 45 21.50 -18.28 -8.78
C SER A 45 22.62 -17.69 -7.91
N GLY A 46 22.95 -18.32 -6.78
CA GLY A 46 24.05 -17.88 -5.91
C GLY A 46 23.74 -16.62 -5.09
N PHE A 47 22.53 -16.07 -5.17
CA PHE A 47 22.12 -14.95 -4.33
C PHE A 47 21.65 -15.40 -2.94
N ASP A 48 22.09 -14.68 -1.92
CA ASP A 48 21.77 -14.98 -0.50
C ASP A 48 20.26 -14.89 -0.21
N THR A 49 19.57 -14.00 -0.92
CA THR A 49 18.12 -13.80 -0.74
C THR A 49 17.38 -13.72 -2.08
N PRO A 50 16.12 -14.18 -2.13
CA PRO A 50 15.29 -14.03 -3.33
C PRO A 50 15.10 -12.56 -3.74
N LYS A 51 15.14 -11.63 -2.77
CA LYS A 51 15.02 -10.20 -3.01
C LYS A 51 16.23 -9.66 -3.78
N ALA A 52 17.44 -10.08 -3.41
CA ALA A 52 18.66 -9.71 -4.11
C ALA A 52 18.65 -10.21 -5.57
N LEU A 53 18.14 -11.42 -5.81
CA LEU A 53 17.95 -11.92 -7.19
C LEU A 53 16.98 -11.03 -7.98
N VAL A 54 15.85 -10.63 -7.38
CA VAL A 54 14.87 -9.76 -8.05
C VAL A 54 15.45 -8.39 -8.34
N GLU A 55 16.18 -7.79 -7.39
CA GLU A 55 16.87 -6.51 -7.60
C GLU A 55 17.90 -6.61 -8.73
N ALA A 56 18.72 -7.67 -8.77
CA ALA A 56 19.67 -7.89 -9.86
C ALA A 56 18.99 -8.10 -11.22
N LEU A 57 17.84 -8.78 -11.27
CA LEU A 57 17.06 -8.93 -12.51
C LEU A 57 16.43 -7.61 -12.95
N VAL A 58 15.95 -6.82 -12.00
CA VAL A 58 15.39 -5.47 -12.26
C VAL A 58 16.47 -4.58 -12.86
N ASP A 59 17.67 -4.58 -12.29
CA ASP A 59 18.80 -3.80 -12.78
C ASP A 59 19.30 -4.30 -14.14
N MET A 60 19.36 -5.63 -14.33
CA MET A 60 19.85 -6.22 -15.58
C MET A 60 18.91 -5.99 -16.77
N TYR A 61 17.59 -5.96 -16.53
CA TYR A 61 16.57 -5.77 -17.57
C TYR A 61 15.97 -4.36 -17.60
N ASP A 62 16.52 -3.42 -16.82
CA ASP A 62 16.05 -2.03 -16.69
C ASP A 62 14.53 -1.93 -16.46
N ILE A 63 14.02 -2.75 -15.54
CA ILE A 63 12.58 -2.81 -15.23
C ILE A 63 12.23 -1.71 -14.25
N HIS A 64 11.46 -0.71 -14.67
CA HIS A 64 10.90 0.27 -13.75
C HIS A 64 9.72 -0.31 -12.98
N LEU A 65 9.98 -0.79 -11.77
CA LEU A 65 8.93 -1.15 -10.81
C LEU A 65 8.28 0.13 -10.28
N GLU A 66 7.05 0.43 -10.70
CA GLU A 66 6.24 1.44 -10.03
C GLU A 66 6.05 1.02 -8.57
N ARG A 67 6.62 1.80 -7.64
CA ARG A 67 6.55 1.54 -6.19
C ARG A 67 5.13 1.83 -5.68
N GLU A 68 4.16 0.97 -5.95
CA GLU A 68 2.88 1.03 -5.23
C GLU A 68 2.97 0.46 -3.79
N CYS A 69 4.05 -0.26 -3.46
CA CYS A 69 4.24 -0.89 -2.14
C CYS A 69 5.43 -0.33 -1.35
N GLY A 70 5.64 0.98 -1.38
CA GLY A 70 6.78 1.62 -0.73
C GLY A 70 6.43 2.97 -0.11
N ALA A 71 5.36 3.04 0.68
CA ALA A 71 5.18 4.16 1.60
C ALA A 71 6.38 4.16 2.56
N SER A 72 7.40 4.97 2.23
CA SER A 72 8.43 5.36 3.19
C SER A 72 7.68 5.75 4.48
N PRO A 73 8.05 5.23 5.66
CA PRO A 73 7.28 5.48 6.87
C PRO A 73 7.13 6.99 7.01
N ALA A 74 5.90 7.48 6.82
CA ALA A 74 5.62 8.90 6.87
C ALA A 74 6.16 9.38 8.21
N LYS A 75 7.23 10.19 8.16
CA LYS A 75 7.97 10.63 9.35
C LYS A 75 6.93 11.29 10.26
N ARG A 76 6.48 10.55 11.28
CA ARG A 76 5.39 11.00 12.16
C ARG A 76 5.84 12.33 12.74
N ARG A 77 5.14 13.40 12.39
CA ARG A 77 5.46 14.73 12.90
C ARG A 77 5.32 14.68 14.42
N LYS A 78 6.30 15.23 15.14
CA LYS A 78 6.30 15.24 16.61
C LYS A 78 5.06 16.00 17.10
N HIS A 79 4.47 15.52 18.19
CA HIS A 79 3.37 16.23 18.83
C HIS A 79 3.90 17.53 19.46
N THR A 80 3.52 18.68 18.90
CA THR A 80 3.93 20.00 19.39
C THR A 80 3.03 20.43 20.56
N LYS A 81 3.62 20.82 21.69
CA LYS A 81 2.89 21.54 22.75
C LYS A 81 2.71 23.00 22.32
N MET A 82 1.50 23.53 22.37
CA MET A 82 1.23 24.91 22.00
C MET A 82 1.57 25.85 23.16
N THR A 83 2.45 26.81 22.93
CA THR A 83 2.78 27.91 23.86
C THR A 83 2.30 29.24 23.26
N ALA A 84 2.08 30.26 24.09
CA ALA A 84 1.68 31.59 23.65
C ALA A 84 2.69 32.19 22.64
N GLU A 85 4.00 32.03 22.90
CA GLU A 85 5.07 32.46 22.01
C GLU A 85 4.98 31.80 20.62
N LEU A 86 4.73 30.48 20.58
CA LEU A 86 4.62 29.74 19.33
C LEU A 86 3.37 30.15 18.54
N ARG A 87 2.25 30.42 19.22
CA ARG A 87 1.04 30.96 18.59
C ARG A 87 1.32 32.30 17.93
N ASP A 88 1.98 33.21 18.65
CA ASP A 88 2.24 34.56 18.17
C ASP A 88 3.25 34.55 17.02
N GLN A 89 4.25 33.65 17.07
CA GLN A 89 5.16 33.38 15.97
C GLN A 89 4.42 32.87 14.72
N ILE A 90 3.52 31.89 14.87
CA ILE A 90 2.71 31.38 13.75
C ILE A 90 1.85 32.51 13.17
N ARG A 91 1.21 33.33 14.01
CA ARG A 91 0.40 34.48 13.57
C ARG A 91 1.22 35.52 12.81
N ALA A 92 2.43 35.79 13.26
CA ALA A 92 3.34 36.70 12.57
C ALA A 92 3.72 36.15 11.18
N MET A 93 4.05 34.86 11.07
CA MET A 93 4.43 34.24 9.80
C MET A 93 3.25 34.14 8.82
N LEU A 94 2.03 33.89 9.32
CA LEU A 94 0.82 33.81 8.50
C LEU A 94 0.42 35.13 7.83
N LYS A 95 0.97 36.28 8.27
CA LYS A 95 0.72 37.58 7.61
C LYS A 95 1.40 37.69 6.24
N GLY A 96 2.43 36.88 5.98
CA GLY A 96 3.22 36.95 4.75
C GLY A 96 3.48 35.61 4.05
N GLN A 97 3.17 34.49 4.69
CA GLN A 97 3.43 33.15 4.16
C GLN A 97 2.17 32.28 4.15
N SER A 98 2.13 31.32 3.22
CA SER A 98 1.07 30.32 3.18
C SER A 98 1.18 29.34 4.37
N MET A 99 0.04 28.84 4.85
CA MET A 99 -0.02 27.86 5.94
C MET A 99 0.83 26.60 5.67
N ASN A 100 0.95 26.20 4.40
CA ASN A 100 1.78 25.07 3.98
C ASN A 100 3.28 25.34 4.16
N GLN A 101 3.70 26.58 3.91
CA GLN A 101 5.09 26.99 4.08
C GLN A 101 5.44 27.06 5.56
N VAL A 102 4.59 27.70 6.38
CA VAL A 102 4.75 27.75 7.85
C VAL A 102 4.79 26.33 8.45
N SER A 103 3.97 25.41 7.94
CA SER A 103 3.95 24.00 8.36
C SER A 103 5.28 23.28 8.11
N LYS A 104 5.94 23.61 7.01
CA LYS A 104 7.24 23.02 6.65
C LYS A 104 8.37 23.64 7.46
N GLU A 105 8.38 24.97 7.59
CA GLU A 105 9.42 25.72 8.32
C GLU A 105 9.45 25.36 9.80
N LEU A 106 8.28 25.34 10.47
CA LEU A 106 8.19 25.00 11.89
C LEU A 106 8.08 23.49 12.15
N GLN A 107 7.98 22.67 11.09
CA GLN A 107 7.69 21.23 11.15
C GLN A 107 6.43 20.87 11.95
N ILE A 108 5.47 21.81 12.04
CA ILE A 108 4.20 21.64 12.74
C ILE A 108 3.15 21.08 11.78
N SER A 109 2.19 20.32 12.30
CA SER A 109 1.05 19.85 11.49
C SER A 109 0.25 21.03 10.94
N TYR A 110 -0.15 20.95 9.68
CA TYR A 110 -1.02 21.94 9.05
C TYR A 110 -2.30 22.18 9.87
N ALA A 111 -2.87 21.12 10.44
CA ALA A 111 -4.07 21.21 11.27
C ALA A 111 -3.88 22.10 12.51
N VAL A 112 -2.67 22.14 13.08
CA VAL A 112 -2.36 22.98 14.24
C VAL A 112 -2.26 24.44 13.82
N ILE A 113 -1.65 24.73 12.67
CA ILE A 113 -1.59 26.09 12.11
C ILE A 113 -3.00 26.59 11.75
N ALA A 114 -3.84 25.74 11.17
CA ALA A 114 -5.24 26.09 10.89
C ALA A 114 -6.02 26.42 12.18
N LYS A 115 -5.78 25.68 13.28
CA LYS A 115 -6.38 26.00 14.58
C LYS A 115 -5.92 27.34 15.16
N VAL A 116 -4.64 27.69 14.99
CA VAL A 116 -4.11 29.02 15.39
C VAL A 116 -4.72 30.14 14.55
N ALA A 117 -4.86 29.93 13.24
CA ALA A 117 -5.50 30.87 12.34
C ALA A 117 -6.99 31.11 12.70
N ASN A 118 -7.69 30.04 13.09
CA ASN A 118 -9.09 30.08 13.52
C ASN A 118 -9.30 30.58 14.96
N GLY A 119 -8.23 30.99 15.66
CA GLY A 119 -8.33 31.56 17.00
C GLY A 119 -8.58 30.54 18.13
N ALA A 120 -8.45 29.23 17.85
CA ALA A 120 -8.70 28.18 18.85
C ALA A 120 -7.69 28.18 20.01
N TYR A 121 -6.63 28.98 19.92
CA TYR A 121 -5.55 29.10 20.89
C TYR A 121 -5.40 30.53 21.45
N ASP A 122 -6.42 31.37 21.29
CA ASP A 122 -6.34 32.80 21.68
C ASP A 122 -6.38 33.03 23.18
N MET A 123 -6.87 32.04 23.93
CA MET A 123 -6.95 32.06 25.39
C MET A 123 -5.70 31.47 26.07
N LEU A 124 -4.68 31.06 25.31
CA LEU A 124 -3.36 30.66 25.84
C LEU A 124 -2.47 31.87 26.12
#